data_AF-A0A947RFF0-F1
#
_entry.id   AF-A0A947RFF0-F1
#
_cell.length_a   1.000
_cell.length_b   1.000
_cell.length_c   1.000
_cell.angle_alpha   90.00
_cell.angle_beta   90.00
_cell.angle_gamma   90.00
#
_symmetry.space_group_name_H-M   'P 1'
#
loop_
_entity.id
_entity.type
_entity.pdbx_description
1 polymer ?
#
loop_
_entity_poly.entity_id
_entity_poly.type
_entity_poly.pdbx_seq_one_letter_code
_entity_poly.pdbx_strand_id
1 'polypeptide(L)'
;YAREVELWGRRLSLGTNLKFFSSEFSETGAAALTGSGYDLDFGLLYQYNQQLRFGLSAINFVPGTAGAKLSWSDGVEETMPAQLKVGASVNIMGENSYIRSKQKITAAVDIDTYPTIPDSPLLWHLGVEWLPIDMFALRAGIDQGRRGAEQINNYTFGAGLKFGGLRFDYAYHTFYDISQFASSYFSVAYVPEQIIRQAYKPKEYFSLYRPATQEVVYQEDYKVIGDVVDDDVVRVTINGVDVSIEASGRFSLPLQMNYRANKVVVAAFAKNDRLLKQFSGKVIRLKYFSDVLDDYWAREPIEYLATLNIVSGYPDYTFHPEAGVTRAEITSLLEKIIGTPKMQVDDAPFVDVPPNFWAASYIKSAADRGFVKGYLDGTFKPNKTVSRAEAVTLVVKYLGLDASRVLEPPFPDVPGRFWAAKDITTAKEAGLLGFLEGHDFEPDRAMTRAELAEILAQSKFAKPQIDEIKN
;
A
#
# COMPACT_ATOMS: atom_id res chain seq x y z
N TYR A 1 -20.13 -22.77 14.62
CA TYR A 1 -19.37 -23.31 13.47
C TYR A 1 -18.82 -22.12 12.69
N ALA A 2 -17.57 -22.18 12.22
CA ALA A 2 -16.97 -21.09 11.44
C ALA A 2 -16.37 -21.64 10.14
N ARG A 3 -16.63 -20.98 9.00
CA ARG A 3 -16.09 -21.35 7.69
C ARG A 3 -15.56 -20.11 6.99
N GLU A 4 -14.32 -20.21 6.50
CA GLU A 4 -13.75 -19.22 5.60
C GLU A 4 -14.02 -19.63 4.15
N VAL A 5 -14.42 -18.65 3.34
CA VAL A 5 -14.63 -18.82 1.91
C VAL A 5 -13.94 -17.67 1.19
N GLU A 6 -13.19 -17.98 0.15
CA GLU A 6 -12.57 -16.98 -0.72
C GLU A 6 -13.56 -16.62 -1.82
N LEU A 7 -13.99 -15.35 -1.84
CA LEU A 7 -14.87 -14.80 -2.85
C LEU A 7 -14.12 -13.64 -3.50
N TRP A 8 -13.87 -13.74 -4.82
CA TRP A 8 -13.30 -12.66 -5.62
C TRP A 8 -11.91 -12.21 -5.13
N GLY A 9 -11.09 -13.17 -4.66
CA GLY A 9 -9.76 -12.92 -4.10
C GLY A 9 -9.76 -12.25 -2.72
N ARG A 10 -10.92 -12.21 -2.03
CA ARG A 10 -11.10 -11.60 -0.71
C ARG A 10 -11.63 -12.61 0.30
N ARG A 11 -11.20 -12.46 1.56
CA ARG A 11 -11.55 -13.38 2.65
C ARG A 11 -12.89 -12.99 3.27
N LEU A 12 -13.83 -13.91 3.22
CA LEU A 12 -15.11 -13.84 3.92
C LEU A 12 -15.14 -14.94 5.00
N SER A 13 -15.39 -14.54 6.25
CA SER A 13 -15.56 -15.48 7.36
C SER A 13 -17.02 -15.46 7.82
N LEU A 14 -17.63 -16.64 7.91
CA LEU A 14 -18.99 -16.82 8.39
C LEU A 14 -18.95 -17.63 9.70
N GLY A 15 -19.73 -17.20 10.68
CA GLY A 15 -19.80 -17.82 12.00
C GLY A 15 -21.23 -17.99 12.49
N THR A 16 -21.47 -19.08 13.22
CA THR A 16 -22.71 -19.30 13.96
C THR A 16 -22.41 -19.76 15.39
N ASN A 17 -23.23 -19.35 16.35
CA ASN A 17 -23.11 -19.76 17.74
C ASN A 17 -24.46 -20.25 18.26
N LEU A 18 -24.54 -21.52 18.66
CA LEU A 18 -25.73 -22.09 19.30
C LEU A 18 -25.55 -22.02 20.81
N LYS A 19 -26.45 -21.31 21.49
CA LYS A 19 -26.42 -21.10 22.94
C LYS A 19 -27.54 -21.90 23.59
N PHE A 20 -27.24 -22.49 24.75
CA PHE A 20 -28.22 -23.10 25.64
C PHE A 20 -28.16 -22.37 26.98
N PHE A 21 -29.30 -21.96 27.49
CA PHE A 21 -29.43 -21.25 28.75
C PHE A 21 -29.97 -22.19 29.83
N SER A 22 -29.42 -22.06 31.03
CA SER A 22 -29.94 -22.68 32.25
C SER A 22 -29.77 -21.67 33.37
N SER A 23 -30.85 -21.36 34.08
CA SER A 23 -30.85 -20.43 35.20
C SER A 23 -31.60 -21.04 36.38
N GLU A 24 -31.18 -20.69 37.59
CA GLU A 24 -31.86 -21.05 38.82
C GLU A 24 -32.07 -19.79 39.65
N PHE A 25 -33.31 -19.57 40.07
CA PHE A 25 -33.68 -18.47 40.95
C PHE A 25 -34.17 -19.06 42.27
N SER A 26 -33.51 -18.71 43.37
CA SER A 26 -33.90 -19.11 44.72
C SER A 26 -34.12 -17.88 45.59
N GLU A 27 -35.32 -17.73 46.14
CA GLU A 27 -35.63 -16.72 47.13
C GLU A 27 -35.92 -17.39 48.48
N THR A 28 -35.57 -16.72 49.58
CA THR A 28 -35.71 -17.29 50.92
C THR A 28 -37.21 -17.49 51.24
N GLY A 29 -37.64 -18.75 51.33
CA GLY A 29 -39.04 -19.11 51.63
C GLY A 29 -39.91 -19.46 50.41
N ALA A 30 -39.36 -19.42 49.19
CA ALA A 30 -40.02 -19.87 47.96
C ALA A 30 -39.37 -21.14 47.40
N ALA A 31 -40.11 -21.91 46.59
CA ALA A 31 -39.53 -23.01 45.83
C ALA A 31 -38.59 -22.45 44.75
N ALA A 32 -37.42 -23.07 44.57
CA ALA A 32 -36.48 -22.67 43.52
C ALA A 32 -37.14 -22.81 42.15
N LEU A 33 -37.03 -21.76 41.33
CA LEU A 33 -37.47 -21.75 39.94
C LEU A 33 -36.29 -22.08 39.04
N THR A 34 -36.52 -22.98 38.08
CA THR A 34 -35.52 -23.34 37.08
C THR A 34 -35.97 -22.87 35.71
N GLY A 35 -35.09 -22.17 35.00
CA GLY A 35 -35.34 -21.65 33.67
C GLY A 35 -34.40 -22.28 32.65
N SER A 36 -34.92 -22.63 31.47
CA SER A 36 -34.09 -23.15 30.36
C SER A 36 -34.49 -22.55 29.02
N GLY A 37 -33.55 -22.48 28.10
CA GLY A 37 -33.76 -21.86 26.79
C GLY A 37 -32.65 -22.17 25.80
N TYR A 38 -32.83 -21.71 24.56
CA TYR A 38 -31.81 -21.80 23.51
C TYR A 38 -31.86 -20.61 22.57
N ASP A 39 -30.74 -20.38 21.88
CA ASP A 39 -30.61 -19.30 20.90
C ASP A 39 -29.55 -19.58 19.84
N LEU A 40 -29.61 -18.85 18.73
CA LEU A 40 -28.65 -18.89 17.65
C LEU A 40 -28.18 -17.47 17.25
N ASP A 41 -26.86 -17.25 17.30
CA ASP A 41 -26.21 -16.06 16.76
C ASP A 41 -25.62 -16.35 15.37
N PHE A 42 -25.59 -15.31 14.53
CA PHE A 42 -24.93 -15.30 13.23
C PHE A 42 -23.92 -14.17 13.14
N GLY A 43 -22.77 -14.44 12.52
CA GLY A 43 -21.71 -13.45 12.29
C GLY A 43 -21.14 -13.57 10.88
N LEU A 44 -20.84 -12.42 10.29
CA LEU A 44 -20.16 -12.27 9.01
C LEU A 44 -19.04 -11.25 9.19
N LEU A 45 -17.84 -11.62 8.73
CA LEU A 45 -16.67 -10.75 8.71
C LEU A 45 -16.11 -10.71 7.30
N TYR A 46 -15.97 -9.49 6.76
CA TYR A 46 -15.43 -9.23 5.44
C TYR A 46 -14.11 -8.47 5.53
N GLN A 47 -13.04 -9.07 5.01
CA GLN A 47 -11.72 -8.44 4.92
C GLN A 47 -11.59 -7.70 3.59
N TYR A 48 -11.63 -6.37 3.60
CA TYR A 48 -11.54 -5.56 2.37
C TYR A 48 -10.10 -5.49 1.84
N ASN A 49 -9.14 -5.24 2.72
CA ASN A 49 -7.69 -5.26 2.47
C ASN A 49 -6.96 -5.68 3.76
N GLN A 50 -5.63 -5.62 3.84
CA GLN A 50 -4.89 -6.06 5.03
C GLN A 50 -5.18 -5.24 6.31
N GLN A 51 -5.74 -4.04 6.17
CA GLN A 51 -5.93 -3.07 7.25
C GLN A 51 -7.39 -2.94 7.69
N LEU A 52 -8.34 -3.06 6.76
CA LEU A 52 -9.74 -2.71 6.96
C LEU A 52 -10.63 -3.95 6.92
N ARG A 53 -11.50 -4.07 7.93
CA ARG A 53 -12.51 -5.13 8.06
C ARG A 53 -13.88 -4.55 8.32
N PHE A 54 -14.89 -5.24 7.82
CA PHE A 54 -16.30 -4.94 8.08
C PHE A 54 -16.96 -6.15 8.71
N GLY A 55 -17.82 -5.93 9.70
CA GLY A 55 -18.53 -6.95 10.44
C GLY A 55 -20.03 -6.73 10.42
N LEU A 56 -20.77 -7.82 10.38
CA LEU A 56 -22.21 -7.87 10.59
C LEU A 56 -22.49 -9.02 11.57
N SER A 57 -23.29 -8.80 12.61
CA SER A 57 -23.76 -9.88 13.45
C SER A 57 -25.23 -9.71 13.82
N ALA A 58 -25.95 -10.84 13.87
CA ALA A 58 -27.28 -10.96 14.42
C ALA A 58 -27.19 -11.83 15.68
N ILE A 59 -27.54 -11.26 16.82
CA ILE A 59 -27.45 -11.88 18.15
C ILE A 59 -28.87 -12.10 18.65
N ASN A 60 -29.13 -13.21 19.35
CA ASN A 60 -30.44 -13.54 19.90
C ASN A 60 -31.53 -13.71 18.83
N PHE A 61 -31.26 -14.45 17.75
CA PHE A 61 -32.14 -14.47 16.57
C PHE A 61 -33.15 -15.64 16.54
N VAL A 62 -33.06 -16.63 17.43
CA VAL A 62 -33.91 -17.85 17.42
C VAL A 62 -34.38 -18.19 18.85
N PRO A 63 -35.63 -18.66 19.10
CA PRO A 63 -36.67 -19.08 18.14
C PRO A 63 -37.81 -18.06 17.98
N GLY A 64 -37.74 -17.24 16.93
CA GLY A 64 -38.84 -16.40 16.45
C GLY A 64 -38.47 -14.92 16.27
N THR A 65 -39.36 -14.15 15.63
CA THR A 65 -39.21 -12.72 15.28
C THR A 65 -39.08 -11.77 16.48
N ALA A 66 -38.97 -12.27 17.71
CA ALA A 66 -39.00 -11.51 18.97
C ALA A 66 -37.78 -11.75 19.88
N GLY A 67 -36.80 -12.54 19.46
CA GLY A 67 -35.57 -12.78 20.22
C GLY A 67 -35.47 -14.17 20.86
N ALA A 68 -34.39 -14.42 21.61
CA ALA A 68 -34.20 -15.66 22.35
C ALA A 68 -35.23 -15.83 23.46
N LYS A 69 -35.54 -17.07 23.85
CA LYS A 69 -36.53 -17.38 24.89
C LYS A 69 -35.94 -18.19 26.04
N LEU A 70 -36.32 -17.82 27.26
CA LEU A 70 -36.09 -18.57 28.49
C LEU A 70 -37.44 -18.97 29.10
N SER A 71 -37.68 -20.27 29.27
CA SER A 71 -38.92 -20.80 29.85
C SER A 71 -38.65 -21.29 31.27
N TRP A 72 -39.41 -20.78 32.24
CA TRP A 72 -39.31 -21.11 33.66
C TRP A 72 -40.24 -22.28 34.05
N SER A 73 -39.90 -22.96 35.14
CA SER A 73 -40.63 -24.12 35.67
C SER A 73 -42.05 -23.82 36.15
N ASP A 74 -42.39 -22.55 36.37
CA ASP A 74 -43.73 -22.07 36.69
C ASP A 74 -44.57 -21.71 35.44
N GLY A 75 -44.00 -21.89 34.24
CA GLY A 75 -44.64 -21.60 32.96
C GLY A 75 -44.46 -20.17 32.45
N VAL A 76 -43.71 -19.31 33.15
CA VAL A 76 -43.38 -17.97 32.67
C VAL A 76 -42.33 -18.06 31.56
N GLU A 77 -42.50 -17.28 30.48
CA GLU A 77 -41.49 -17.11 29.43
C GLU A 77 -40.90 -15.70 29.51
N GLU A 78 -39.56 -15.62 29.48
CA GLU A 78 -38.81 -14.39 29.29
C GLU A 78 -38.20 -14.34 27.89
N THR A 79 -38.20 -13.16 27.28
CA THR A 79 -37.57 -12.92 25.98
C THR A 79 -36.31 -12.09 26.13
N MET A 80 -35.26 -12.46 25.42
CA MET A 80 -34.06 -11.64 25.26
C MET A 80 -34.11 -10.99 23.88
N PRO A 81 -34.03 -9.66 23.77
CA PRO A 81 -34.24 -8.97 22.51
C PRO A 81 -33.18 -9.34 21.47
N ALA A 82 -33.61 -9.43 20.21
CA ALA A 82 -32.71 -9.60 19.08
C ALA A 82 -31.90 -8.32 18.88
N GLN A 83 -30.62 -8.48 18.54
CA GLN A 83 -29.70 -7.37 18.29
C GLN A 83 -29.03 -7.55 16.93
N LEU A 84 -29.00 -6.48 16.15
CA LEU A 84 -28.21 -6.40 14.92
C LEU A 84 -27.06 -5.42 15.15
N LYS A 85 -25.84 -5.84 14.81
CA LYS A 85 -24.62 -5.05 14.92
C LYS A 85 -23.95 -4.95 13.55
N VAL A 86 -23.57 -3.74 13.17
CA VAL A 86 -22.71 -3.49 12.01
C VAL A 86 -21.49 -2.73 12.49
N GLY A 87 -20.30 -3.14 12.06
CA GLY A 87 -19.08 -2.48 12.49
C GLY A 87 -17.97 -2.50 11.46
N ALA A 88 -16.96 -1.68 11.73
CA ALA A 88 -15.72 -1.64 10.97
C ALA A 88 -14.54 -1.59 11.94
N SER A 89 -13.42 -2.21 11.53
CA SER A 89 -12.15 -2.06 12.25
C SER A 89 -11.02 -1.75 11.29
N VAL A 90 -10.07 -0.95 11.77
CA VAL A 90 -8.89 -0.54 11.04
C VAL A 90 -7.62 -0.78 11.86
N ASN A 91 -6.66 -1.47 11.27
CA ASN A 91 -5.31 -1.58 11.79
C ASN A 91 -4.54 -0.31 11.41
N ILE A 92 -4.32 0.57 12.37
CA ILE A 92 -3.63 1.85 12.20
C ILE A 92 -2.10 1.63 12.22
N MET A 93 -1.63 0.84 13.19
CA MET A 93 -0.21 0.55 13.42
C MET A 93 0.05 -0.96 13.57
N GLY A 94 1.22 -1.45 13.12
CA GLY A 94 1.54 -2.88 12.99
C GLY A 94 2.36 -3.23 11.75
N GLU A 95 2.76 -4.49 11.59
CA GLU A 95 3.63 -4.93 10.48
C GLU A 95 2.99 -4.77 9.09
N ASN A 96 1.66 -4.94 9.02
CA ASN A 96 0.86 -4.87 7.79
C ASN A 96 -0.20 -3.75 7.81
N SER A 97 0.09 -2.62 8.46
CA SER A 97 -0.83 -1.47 8.62
C SER A 97 -0.35 -0.20 7.90
N TYR A 98 -1.13 0.89 7.99
CA TYR A 98 -0.77 2.20 7.45
C TYR A 98 0.55 2.75 8.05
N ILE A 99 0.73 2.60 9.36
CA ILE A 99 1.97 2.96 10.06
C ILE A 99 2.72 1.68 10.40
N ARG A 100 3.84 1.39 9.73
CA ARG A 100 4.64 0.19 10.00
C ARG A 100 5.31 0.29 11.37
N SER A 101 5.05 -0.68 12.24
CA SER A 101 5.66 -0.76 13.58
C SER A 101 5.59 -2.19 14.13
N LYS A 102 6.45 -2.48 15.11
CA LYS A 102 6.33 -3.71 15.93
C LYS A 102 5.17 -3.62 16.93
N GLN A 103 4.76 -2.40 17.29
CA GLN A 103 3.57 -2.18 18.11
C GLN A 103 2.32 -2.27 17.23
N LYS A 104 1.19 -2.66 17.79
CA LYS A 104 -0.08 -2.77 17.05
C LYS A 104 -1.13 -1.83 17.62
N ILE A 105 -1.78 -1.05 16.77
CA ILE A 105 -2.93 -0.22 17.15
C ILE A 105 -4.08 -0.53 16.21
N THR A 106 -5.21 -0.93 16.79
CA THR A 106 -6.46 -1.20 16.06
C THR A 106 -7.54 -0.28 16.62
N ALA A 107 -8.26 0.41 15.74
CA ALA A 107 -9.48 1.12 16.11
C ALA A 107 -10.69 0.39 15.53
N ALA A 108 -11.79 0.37 16.27
CA ALA A 108 -13.03 -0.24 15.84
C ALA A 108 -14.23 0.63 16.21
N VAL A 109 -15.21 0.67 15.33
CA VAL A 109 -16.50 1.30 15.56
C VAL A 109 -17.60 0.32 15.20
N ASP A 110 -18.66 0.30 15.98
CA ASP A 110 -19.85 -0.47 15.67
C ASP A 110 -21.13 0.25 16.10
N ILE A 111 -22.23 -0.13 15.47
CA ILE A 111 -23.57 0.41 15.71
C ILE A 111 -24.51 -0.77 15.94
N ASP A 112 -25.26 -0.69 17.03
CA ASP A 112 -26.23 -1.69 17.44
C ASP A 112 -27.66 -1.15 17.31
N THR A 113 -28.56 -2.03 16.90
CA THR A 113 -30.00 -1.81 16.90
C THR A 113 -30.72 -3.02 17.49
N TYR A 114 -31.88 -2.78 18.09
CA TYR A 114 -32.73 -3.78 18.72
C TYR A 114 -34.09 -3.82 18.02
N PRO A 115 -34.23 -4.56 16.90
CA PRO A 115 -35.43 -4.51 16.06
C PRO A 115 -36.72 -4.93 16.76
N THR A 116 -36.60 -5.68 17.87
CA THR A 116 -37.75 -6.19 18.64
C THR A 116 -38.18 -5.25 19.75
N ILE A 117 -37.49 -4.12 19.96
CA ILE A 117 -37.82 -3.12 20.97
C ILE A 117 -38.32 -1.85 20.26
N PRO A 118 -39.62 -1.50 20.38
CA PRO A 118 -40.15 -0.27 19.82
C PRO A 118 -39.37 0.95 20.27
N ASP A 119 -39.17 1.90 19.36
CA ASP A 119 -38.49 3.19 19.59
C ASP A 119 -37.06 3.08 20.15
N SER A 120 -36.39 1.92 20.00
CA SER A 120 -35.01 1.78 20.43
C SER A 120 -34.07 2.62 19.56
N PRO A 121 -33.24 3.51 20.15
CA PRO A 121 -32.28 4.28 19.38
C PRO A 121 -31.18 3.39 18.78
N LEU A 122 -30.52 3.90 17.75
CA LEU A 122 -29.22 3.38 17.32
C LEU A 122 -28.19 3.76 18.37
N LEU A 123 -27.45 2.76 18.86
CA LEU A 123 -26.38 2.94 19.83
C LEU A 123 -25.04 2.67 19.15
N TRP A 124 -24.02 3.48 19.42
CA TRP A 124 -22.70 3.31 18.83
C TRP A 124 -21.62 3.03 19.88
N HIS A 125 -20.59 2.33 19.45
CA HIS A 125 -19.43 1.99 20.26
C HIS A 125 -18.16 2.34 19.50
N LEU A 126 -17.18 2.90 20.19
CA LEU A 126 -15.86 3.22 19.65
C LEU A 126 -14.81 2.64 20.59
N GLY A 127 -13.86 1.89 20.05
CA GLY A 127 -12.77 1.31 20.83
C GLY A 127 -11.43 1.42 20.13
N VAL A 128 -10.38 1.56 20.92
CA VAL A 128 -8.98 1.43 20.48
C VAL A 128 -8.31 0.36 21.32
N GLU A 129 -7.61 -0.55 20.64
CA GLU A 129 -6.73 -1.55 21.24
C GLU A 129 -5.29 -1.26 20.82
N TRP A 130 -4.39 -1.13 21.80
CA TRP A 130 -2.97 -0.94 21.61
C TRP A 130 -2.20 -2.10 22.22
N LEU A 131 -1.34 -2.75 21.43
CA LEU A 131 -0.35 -3.71 21.88
C LEU A 131 1.03 -3.06 21.75
N PRO A 132 1.58 -2.49 22.83
CA PRO A 132 2.97 -2.01 22.83
C PRO A 132 3.97 -3.15 22.56
N ILE A 133 3.60 -4.36 22.99
CA ILE A 133 4.32 -5.62 22.78
C ILE A 133 3.28 -6.74 22.64
N ASP A 134 3.61 -7.83 21.94
CA ASP A 134 2.64 -8.91 21.64
C ASP A 134 2.04 -9.60 22.88
N MET A 135 2.68 -9.48 24.05
CA MET A 135 2.22 -10.06 25.31
C MET A 135 1.28 -9.15 26.11
N PHE A 136 1.15 -7.87 25.77
CA PHE A 136 0.41 -6.89 26.57
C PHE A 136 -0.49 -6.04 25.68
N ALA A 137 -1.76 -5.93 26.06
CA ALA A 137 -2.74 -5.11 25.38
C ALA A 137 -3.33 -4.08 26.35
N LEU A 138 -3.53 -2.86 25.87
CA LEU A 138 -4.28 -1.79 26.52
C LEU A 138 -5.49 -1.45 25.65
N ARG A 139 -6.62 -1.15 26.29
CA ARG A 139 -7.88 -0.84 25.61
C ARG A 139 -8.52 0.37 26.24
N ALA A 140 -9.11 1.21 25.41
CA ALA A 140 -9.97 2.30 25.84
C ALA A 140 -11.09 2.50 24.82
N GLY A 141 -12.26 2.94 25.27
CA GLY A 141 -13.39 3.16 24.39
C GLY A 141 -14.52 3.94 25.01
N ILE A 142 -15.51 4.23 24.17
CA ILE A 142 -16.79 4.82 24.52
C ILE A 142 -17.88 3.83 24.10
N ASP A 143 -18.76 3.52 25.04
CA ASP A 143 -19.92 2.66 24.86
C ASP A 143 -21.18 3.50 25.07
N GLN A 144 -21.98 3.69 24.02
CA GLN A 144 -23.22 4.42 24.12
C GLN A 144 -24.36 3.51 24.60
N GLY A 145 -24.85 3.76 25.82
CA GLY A 145 -26.03 3.11 26.38
C GLY A 145 -27.31 3.93 26.23
N ARG A 146 -28.39 3.41 26.81
CA ARG A 146 -29.68 4.12 26.94
C ARG A 146 -30.15 4.18 28.40
N ARG A 147 -30.85 5.26 28.75
CA ARG A 147 -31.61 5.40 30.00
C ARG A 147 -32.99 5.97 29.68
N GLY A 148 -34.00 5.11 29.59
CA GLY A 148 -35.29 5.51 29.05
C GLY A 148 -35.13 6.00 27.60
N ALA A 149 -35.47 7.26 27.34
CA ALA A 149 -35.33 7.91 26.03
C ALA A 149 -33.96 8.62 25.82
N GLU A 150 -33.10 8.72 26.85
CA GLU A 150 -31.81 9.40 26.76
C GLU A 150 -30.67 8.46 26.34
N GLN A 151 -29.74 8.98 25.53
CA GLN A 151 -28.49 8.30 25.19
C GLN A 151 -27.37 8.73 26.12
N ILE A 152 -26.53 7.78 26.54
CA ILE A 152 -25.52 8.01 27.57
C ILE A 152 -24.18 7.43 27.11
N ASN A 153 -23.07 8.12 27.37
CA ASN A 153 -21.74 7.66 26.97
C ASN A 153 -21.00 7.11 28.18
N ASN A 154 -20.61 5.85 28.12
CA ASN A 154 -19.87 5.15 29.16
C ASN A 154 -18.42 4.95 28.71
N TYR A 155 -17.46 5.28 29.58
CA TYR A 155 -16.06 5.03 29.28
C TYR A 155 -15.69 3.60 29.65
N THR A 156 -14.88 2.99 28.79
CA THR A 156 -14.37 1.64 29.00
C THR A 156 -12.85 1.65 28.95
N PHE A 157 -12.24 0.88 29.84
CA PHE A 157 -10.79 0.71 29.91
C PHE A 157 -10.48 -0.76 30.09
N GLY A 158 -9.35 -1.23 29.58
CA GLY A 158 -8.97 -2.62 29.77
C GLY A 158 -7.49 -2.86 29.59
N ALA A 159 -7.04 -3.96 30.17
CA ALA A 159 -5.69 -4.47 30.01
C ALA A 159 -5.75 -5.98 29.76
N GLY A 160 -4.85 -6.47 28.90
CA GLY A 160 -4.73 -7.88 28.57
C GLY A 160 -3.30 -8.36 28.67
N LEU A 161 -3.10 -9.56 29.20
CA LEU A 161 -1.82 -10.26 29.23
C LEU A 161 -1.93 -11.57 28.47
N LYS A 162 -0.95 -11.86 27.62
CA LYS A 162 -0.87 -13.10 26.85
C LYS A 162 0.46 -13.82 27.13
N PHE A 163 0.38 -15.08 27.54
CA PHE A 163 1.55 -15.91 27.83
C PHE A 163 1.27 -17.39 27.55
N GLY A 164 2.07 -18.04 26.69
CA GLY A 164 2.00 -19.50 26.48
C GLY A 164 0.63 -20.05 26.07
N GLY A 165 -0.12 -19.31 25.23
CA GLY A 165 -1.49 -19.66 24.83
C GLY A 165 -2.58 -19.23 25.81
N LEU A 166 -2.22 -18.86 27.05
CA LEU A 166 -3.13 -18.21 27.99
C LEU A 166 -3.27 -16.73 27.66
N ARG A 167 -4.49 -16.22 27.82
CA ARG A 167 -4.84 -14.82 27.73
C ARG A 167 -5.69 -14.45 28.94
N PHE A 168 -5.27 -13.42 29.65
CA PHE A 168 -5.98 -12.82 30.77
C PHE A 168 -6.42 -11.44 30.33
N ASP A 169 -7.72 -11.13 30.39
CA ASP A 169 -8.21 -9.78 30.13
C ASP A 169 -8.97 -9.26 31.35
N TYR A 170 -8.67 -8.02 31.70
CA TYR A 170 -9.42 -7.19 32.61
C TYR A 170 -10.08 -6.07 31.82
N ALA A 171 -11.37 -5.84 32.02
CA ALA A 171 -12.08 -4.68 31.50
C ALA A 171 -12.85 -3.99 32.63
N TYR A 172 -12.70 -2.68 32.69
CA TYR A 172 -13.42 -1.78 33.56
C TYR A 172 -14.41 -0.99 32.73
N HIS A 173 -15.67 -1.05 33.12
CA HIS A 173 -16.78 -0.40 32.45
C HIS A 173 -17.51 0.50 33.44
N THR A 174 -17.54 1.80 33.17
CA THR A 174 -18.24 2.76 34.03
C THR A 174 -19.70 2.86 33.59
N PHE A 175 -20.63 2.81 34.53
CA PHE A 175 -22.03 3.16 34.27
C PHE A 175 -22.35 4.50 34.95
N TYR A 176 -22.43 5.59 34.18
CA TYR A 176 -22.65 6.96 34.70
C TYR A 176 -21.63 7.44 35.78
N ASP A 177 -21.71 8.71 36.20
CA ASP A 177 -20.87 9.31 37.26
C ASP A 177 -21.10 8.76 38.68
N ILE A 178 -21.82 7.64 38.82
CA ILE A 178 -22.09 6.99 40.10
C ILE A 178 -21.15 5.79 40.21
N SER A 179 -20.01 6.00 40.88
CA SER A 179 -18.93 5.00 41.04
C SER A 179 -19.39 3.64 41.59
N GLN A 180 -20.56 3.57 42.22
CA GLN A 180 -21.14 2.37 42.82
C GLN A 180 -21.64 1.34 41.79
N PHE A 181 -21.82 1.71 40.52
CA PHE A 181 -22.30 0.80 39.46
C PHE A 181 -21.21 0.41 38.45
N ALA A 182 -19.95 0.76 38.70
CA ALA A 182 -18.86 0.37 37.83
C ALA A 182 -18.68 -1.17 37.83
N SER A 183 -18.65 -1.75 36.64
CA SER A 183 -18.49 -3.19 36.46
C SER A 183 -17.06 -3.54 36.09
N SER A 184 -16.52 -4.57 36.75
CA SER A 184 -15.23 -5.15 36.44
C SER A 184 -15.44 -6.54 35.84
N TYR A 185 -14.94 -6.74 34.63
CA TYR A 185 -14.98 -8.00 33.92
C TYR A 185 -13.60 -8.63 33.88
N PHE A 186 -13.55 -9.93 34.20
CA PHE A 186 -12.34 -10.73 34.13
C PHE A 186 -12.61 -11.91 33.20
N SER A 187 -11.71 -12.13 32.24
CA SER A 187 -11.77 -13.31 31.38
C SER A 187 -10.41 -13.99 31.31
N VAL A 188 -10.45 -15.32 31.29
CA VAL A 188 -9.29 -16.16 31.05
C VAL A 188 -9.62 -17.04 29.85
N ALA A 189 -8.83 -16.94 28.81
CA ALA A 189 -8.92 -17.79 27.64
C ALA A 189 -7.63 -18.59 27.51
N TYR A 190 -7.76 -19.87 27.20
CA TYR A 190 -6.64 -20.71 26.80
C TYR A 190 -6.87 -21.12 25.35
N VAL A 191 -5.95 -20.70 24.48
CA VAL A 191 -5.87 -21.21 23.12
C VAL A 191 -4.58 -22.03 23.05
N PRO A 192 -4.68 -23.37 22.99
CA PRO A 192 -3.51 -24.23 22.89
C PRO A 192 -2.56 -23.74 21.82
N GLU A 193 -1.28 -23.66 22.13
CA GLU A 193 -0.28 -23.10 21.20
C GLU A 193 -0.23 -23.88 19.87
N GLN A 194 -0.61 -25.17 19.90
CA GLN A 194 -0.81 -26.01 18.72
C GLN A 194 -1.94 -25.50 17.80
N ILE A 195 -3.04 -24.96 18.34
CA ILE A 195 -4.13 -24.34 17.56
C ILE A 195 -3.70 -22.96 17.04
N ILE A 196 -2.90 -22.19 17.80
CA ILE A 196 -2.30 -20.92 17.32
C ILE A 196 -1.33 -21.18 16.16
N ARG A 197 -0.56 -22.28 16.19
CA ARG A 197 0.33 -22.69 15.09
C ARG A 197 -0.42 -23.34 13.92
N GLN A 198 -1.57 -23.96 14.17
CA GLN A 198 -2.45 -24.56 13.15
C GLN A 198 -3.45 -23.55 12.53
N ALA A 199 -3.55 -22.33 13.06
CA ALA A 199 -4.12 -21.19 12.34
C ALA A 199 -3.19 -20.79 11.18
N TYR A 200 -3.11 -21.69 10.19
CA TYR A 200 -2.51 -21.60 8.87
C TYR A 200 -1.08 -21.03 8.81
N LYS A 201 -0.08 -21.83 9.19
CA LYS A 201 1.14 -21.84 8.37
C LYS A 201 0.77 -22.57 7.08
N PRO A 202 0.70 -21.90 5.91
CA PRO A 202 0.46 -22.60 4.66
C PRO A 202 1.49 -23.72 4.54
N LYS A 203 1.06 -24.92 4.15
CA LYS A 203 1.98 -26.00 3.78
C LYS A 203 2.87 -25.45 2.67
N GLU A 204 4.17 -25.38 2.91
CA GLU A 204 5.15 -24.97 1.91
C GLU A 204 5.45 -26.17 1.01
N TYR A 205 5.45 -25.95 -0.30
CA TYR A 205 5.67 -27.00 -1.30
C TYR A 205 7.02 -26.83 -2.02
N PHE A 206 7.48 -25.59 -2.13
CA PHE A 206 8.81 -25.24 -2.63
C PHE A 206 9.32 -23.98 -1.94
N SER A 207 10.65 -23.87 -1.81
CA SER A 207 11.32 -22.63 -1.41
C SER A 207 12.01 -22.00 -2.61
N LEU A 208 11.80 -20.71 -2.84
CA LEU A 208 12.49 -19.96 -3.89
C LEU A 208 13.70 -19.23 -3.30
N TYR A 209 14.85 -19.40 -3.94
CA TYR A 209 16.00 -18.52 -3.75
C TYR A 209 15.85 -17.27 -4.61
N ARG A 210 15.32 -17.45 -5.83
CA ARG A 210 15.12 -16.40 -6.83
C ARG A 210 13.92 -16.72 -7.73
N PRO A 211 13.05 -15.73 -8.04
CA PRO A 211 13.11 -14.33 -7.62
C PRO A 211 12.53 -14.07 -6.22
N ALA A 212 12.93 -12.95 -5.62
CA ALA A 212 12.12 -12.32 -4.57
C ALA A 212 10.77 -11.85 -5.14
N THR A 213 9.79 -11.53 -4.30
CA THR A 213 8.47 -11.02 -4.74
C THR A 213 8.61 -9.85 -5.73
N GLN A 214 9.58 -8.98 -5.47
CA GLN A 214 10.03 -7.93 -6.38
C GLN A 214 11.56 -7.85 -6.33
N GLU A 215 12.22 -8.07 -7.47
CA GLU A 215 13.68 -8.04 -7.59
C GLU A 215 14.09 -7.15 -8.76
N VAL A 216 15.08 -6.29 -8.57
CA VAL A 216 15.67 -5.46 -9.63
C VAL A 216 16.94 -6.14 -10.14
N VAL A 217 17.07 -6.25 -11.45
CA VAL A 217 18.22 -6.86 -12.13
C VAL A 217 18.69 -5.99 -13.29
N TYR A 218 19.92 -6.22 -13.74
CA TYR A 218 20.53 -5.46 -14.84
C TYR A 218 20.92 -6.34 -16.02
N GLN A 219 21.17 -7.63 -15.74
CA GLN A 219 21.55 -8.62 -16.74
C GLN A 219 20.32 -9.14 -17.49
N GLU A 220 20.55 -9.55 -18.73
CA GLU A 220 19.54 -10.20 -19.57
C GLU A 220 19.25 -11.62 -19.09
N ASP A 221 20.33 -12.34 -18.80
CA ASP A 221 20.30 -13.71 -18.35
C ASP A 221 19.91 -13.75 -16.88
N TYR A 222 18.71 -14.26 -16.62
CA TYR A 222 18.18 -14.42 -15.28
C TYR A 222 17.89 -15.88 -14.99
N LYS A 223 18.26 -16.39 -13.82
CA LYS A 223 18.00 -17.78 -13.45
C LYS A 223 17.03 -17.84 -12.28
N VAL A 224 15.87 -18.44 -12.50
CA VAL A 224 14.94 -18.80 -11.43
C VAL A 224 15.48 -20.06 -10.76
N ILE A 225 15.56 -20.07 -9.42
CA ILE A 225 16.14 -21.17 -8.65
C ILE A 225 15.32 -21.40 -7.39
N GLY A 226 14.98 -22.65 -7.14
CA GLY A 226 14.32 -23.08 -5.91
C GLY A 226 14.56 -24.55 -5.63
N ASP A 227 14.09 -24.98 -4.47
CA ASP A 227 14.10 -26.38 -4.05
C ASP A 227 12.65 -26.79 -3.73
N VAL A 228 12.26 -27.99 -4.13
CA VAL A 228 11.06 -28.67 -3.63
C VAL A 228 11.29 -29.04 -2.17
N VAL A 229 10.30 -28.76 -1.32
CA VAL A 229 10.40 -29.03 0.13
C VAL A 229 9.34 -30.01 0.63
N ASP A 230 8.49 -30.52 -0.26
CA ASP A 230 7.42 -31.47 0.06
C ASP A 230 7.30 -32.58 -1.00
N ASP A 231 7.21 -33.83 -0.53
CA ASP A 231 7.18 -35.03 -1.38
C ASP A 231 5.91 -35.14 -2.24
N ASP A 232 4.84 -34.39 -1.94
CA ASP A 232 3.64 -34.36 -2.78
C ASP A 232 3.91 -33.67 -4.14
N VAL A 233 4.97 -32.87 -4.24
CA VAL A 233 5.35 -32.18 -5.47
C VAL A 233 6.12 -33.13 -6.37
N VAL A 234 5.53 -33.47 -7.51
CA VAL A 234 6.18 -34.31 -8.52
C VAL A 234 6.53 -33.56 -9.79
N ARG A 235 6.03 -32.33 -9.93
CA ARG A 235 6.19 -31.49 -11.12
C ARG A 235 6.22 -30.03 -10.73
N VAL A 236 7.16 -29.29 -11.29
CA VAL A 236 7.28 -27.84 -11.15
C VAL A 236 7.26 -27.21 -12.54
N THR A 237 6.57 -26.08 -12.68
CA THR A 237 6.64 -25.25 -13.89
C THR A 237 7.15 -23.86 -13.55
N ILE A 238 7.89 -23.26 -14.49
CA ILE A 238 8.31 -21.87 -14.46
C ILE A 238 7.76 -21.21 -15.74
N ASN A 239 6.92 -20.19 -15.59
CA ASN A 239 6.17 -19.55 -16.67
C ASN A 239 5.41 -20.55 -17.57
N GLY A 240 4.89 -21.62 -16.95
CA GLY A 240 4.15 -22.69 -17.65
C GLY A 240 5.02 -23.73 -18.34
N VAL A 241 6.35 -23.56 -18.34
CA VAL A 241 7.31 -24.54 -18.87
C VAL A 241 7.69 -25.52 -17.77
N ASP A 242 7.60 -26.82 -18.05
CA ASP A 242 8.04 -27.86 -17.11
C ASP A 242 9.56 -27.78 -16.87
N VAL A 243 9.95 -27.90 -15.60
CA VAL A 243 11.36 -27.87 -15.21
C VAL A 243 11.76 -29.18 -14.55
N SER A 244 12.97 -29.65 -14.85
CA SER A 244 13.52 -30.84 -14.22
C SER A 244 13.81 -30.58 -12.75
N ILE A 245 13.43 -31.53 -11.90
CA ILE A 245 13.73 -31.54 -10.47
C ILE A 245 14.89 -32.52 -10.26
N GLU A 246 16.01 -32.02 -9.77
CA GLU A 246 17.19 -32.81 -9.45
C GLU A 246 16.91 -33.76 -8.27
N ALA A 247 17.74 -34.78 -8.08
CA ALA A 247 17.62 -35.70 -6.94
C ALA A 247 17.73 -35.01 -5.57
N SER A 248 18.34 -33.82 -5.53
CA SER A 248 18.42 -32.95 -4.35
C SER A 248 17.11 -32.19 -4.05
N GLY A 249 16.10 -32.28 -4.93
CA GLY A 249 14.89 -31.46 -4.90
C GLY A 249 15.04 -30.12 -5.64
N ARG A 250 16.24 -29.79 -6.12
CA ARG A 250 16.52 -28.51 -6.78
C ARG A 250 15.90 -28.42 -8.17
N PHE A 251 15.34 -27.26 -8.50
CA PHE A 251 14.91 -26.92 -9.84
C PHE A 251 15.44 -25.55 -10.24
N SER A 252 15.68 -25.38 -11.54
CA SER A 252 16.05 -24.07 -12.08
C SER A 252 15.71 -23.92 -13.56
N LEU A 253 15.48 -22.68 -13.99
CA LEU A 253 15.26 -22.35 -15.40
C LEU A 253 15.92 -21.00 -15.72
N PRO A 254 16.83 -20.93 -16.71
CA PRO A 254 17.27 -19.65 -17.26
C PRO A 254 16.12 -19.01 -18.07
N LEU A 255 15.96 -17.71 -17.90
CA LEU A 255 14.98 -16.86 -18.55
C LEU A 255 15.71 -15.64 -19.14
N GLN A 256 15.27 -15.22 -20.33
CA GLN A 256 15.71 -13.97 -20.95
C GLN A 256 14.79 -12.84 -20.48
N MET A 257 15.35 -11.83 -19.80
CA MET A 257 14.59 -10.71 -19.25
C MET A 257 14.50 -9.57 -20.25
N ASN A 258 13.29 -9.10 -20.53
CA ASN A 258 13.10 -7.85 -21.25
C ASN A 258 13.32 -6.67 -20.31
N TYR A 259 13.73 -5.51 -20.83
CA TYR A 259 13.69 -4.29 -20.02
C TYR A 259 12.28 -4.04 -19.48
N ARG A 260 12.20 -3.41 -18.29
CA ARG A 260 10.98 -3.17 -17.50
C ARG A 260 10.55 -4.41 -16.71
N ALA A 261 9.28 -4.48 -16.32
CA ALA A 261 8.72 -5.53 -15.48
C ALA A 261 8.54 -6.83 -16.26
N ASN A 262 9.06 -7.94 -15.71
CA ASN A 262 8.87 -9.30 -16.20
C ASN A 262 8.12 -10.09 -15.13
N LYS A 263 7.02 -10.75 -15.52
CA LYS A 263 6.28 -11.64 -14.62
C LYS A 263 6.95 -13.01 -14.58
N VAL A 264 7.21 -13.50 -13.38
CA VAL A 264 7.73 -14.85 -13.14
C VAL A 264 6.73 -15.63 -12.31
N VAL A 265 6.25 -16.74 -12.84
CA VAL A 265 5.31 -17.64 -12.18
C VAL A 265 6.00 -18.98 -11.94
N VAL A 266 5.99 -19.44 -10.70
CA VAL A 266 6.45 -20.79 -10.34
C VAL A 266 5.27 -21.56 -9.78
N ALA A 267 4.97 -22.74 -10.32
CA ALA A 267 3.85 -23.55 -9.86
C ALA A 267 4.30 -24.99 -9.59
N ALA A 268 3.81 -25.55 -8.49
CA ALA A 268 4.07 -26.93 -8.08
C ALA A 268 2.79 -27.76 -8.15
N PHE A 269 2.92 -28.98 -8.66
CA PHE A 269 1.80 -29.88 -8.95
C PHE A 269 2.02 -31.27 -8.35
N ALA A 270 0.91 -31.89 -7.96
CA ALA A 270 0.85 -33.30 -7.58
C ALA A 270 0.72 -34.21 -8.82
N LYS A 271 0.80 -35.53 -8.60
CA LYS A 271 0.76 -36.58 -9.64
C LYS A 271 -0.45 -36.56 -10.57
N ASN A 272 -1.56 -35.97 -10.16
CA ASN A 272 -2.78 -35.85 -10.96
C ASN A 272 -2.95 -34.44 -11.57
N ASP A 273 -1.86 -33.71 -11.79
CA ASP A 273 -1.83 -32.31 -12.25
C ASP A 273 -2.62 -31.33 -11.38
N ARG A 274 -2.91 -31.71 -10.14
CA ARG A 274 -3.53 -30.83 -9.16
C ARG A 274 -2.51 -29.79 -8.73
N LEU A 275 -2.82 -28.51 -8.96
CA LEU A 275 -2.03 -27.39 -8.46
C LEU A 275 -1.99 -27.43 -6.92
N LEU A 276 -0.79 -27.48 -6.36
CA LEU A 276 -0.55 -27.46 -4.91
C LEU A 276 -0.28 -26.04 -4.43
N LYS A 277 0.59 -25.33 -5.15
CA LYS A 277 1.02 -23.97 -4.82
C LYS A 277 1.49 -23.25 -6.06
N GLN A 278 1.27 -21.94 -6.08
CA GLN A 278 1.81 -21.04 -7.08
C GLN A 278 2.42 -19.82 -6.39
N PHE A 279 3.56 -19.41 -6.91
CA PHE A 279 4.21 -18.13 -6.64
C PHE A 279 4.10 -17.26 -7.90
N SER A 280 3.89 -15.96 -7.70
CA SER A 280 3.96 -14.96 -8.76
C SER A 280 4.83 -13.82 -8.24
N GLY A 281 5.96 -13.58 -8.91
CA GLY A 281 6.89 -12.50 -8.62
C GLY A 281 7.10 -11.61 -9.83
N LYS A 282 7.67 -10.43 -9.58
CA LYS A 282 8.02 -9.46 -10.61
C LYS A 282 9.53 -9.22 -10.59
N VAL A 283 10.17 -9.43 -11.73
CA VAL A 283 11.59 -9.14 -11.93
C VAL A 283 11.70 -7.93 -12.84
N ILE A 284 12.25 -6.83 -12.33
CA ILE A 284 12.39 -5.57 -13.05
C ILE A 284 13.80 -5.53 -13.63
N ARG A 285 13.94 -5.54 -14.95
CA ARG A 285 15.23 -5.30 -15.60
C ARG A 285 15.38 -3.83 -15.93
N LEU A 286 16.35 -3.16 -15.31
CA LEU A 286 16.68 -1.76 -15.60
C LEU A 286 17.97 -1.66 -16.42
N LYS A 287 18.15 -0.53 -17.10
CA LYS A 287 19.46 -0.11 -17.61
C LYS A 287 20.28 0.51 -16.47
N TYR A 288 21.59 0.36 -16.54
CA TYR A 288 22.55 0.96 -15.61
C TYR A 288 23.71 1.58 -16.38
N PHE A 289 24.53 2.35 -15.67
CA PHE A 289 25.74 2.98 -16.18
C PHE A 289 26.88 2.75 -15.20
N SER A 290 28.11 2.56 -15.70
CA SER A 290 29.25 2.15 -14.88
C SER A 290 29.75 3.24 -13.91
N ASP A 291 29.43 4.50 -14.18
CA ASP A 291 29.78 5.68 -13.39
C ASP A 291 28.64 6.17 -12.47
N VAL A 292 27.52 5.45 -12.43
CA VAL A 292 26.42 5.70 -11.48
C VAL A 292 26.49 4.62 -10.41
N LEU A 293 27.12 4.96 -9.29
CA LEU A 293 27.36 4.04 -8.17
C LEU A 293 26.07 3.63 -7.46
N ASP A 294 26.16 2.54 -6.70
CA ASP A 294 24.98 1.93 -6.10
C ASP A 294 24.23 2.86 -5.12
N ASP A 295 24.97 3.74 -4.45
CA ASP A 295 24.52 4.72 -3.47
C ASP A 295 24.37 6.14 -4.05
N TYR A 296 24.52 6.31 -5.37
CA TYR A 296 24.39 7.60 -6.02
C TYR A 296 22.94 8.12 -5.91
N TRP A 297 22.78 9.36 -5.44
CA TRP A 297 21.48 9.92 -5.04
C TRP A 297 20.42 9.91 -6.16
N ALA A 298 20.82 10.14 -7.41
CA ALA A 298 19.92 10.13 -8.57
C ALA A 298 19.95 8.82 -9.37
N ARG A 299 20.54 7.74 -8.81
CA ARG A 299 20.66 6.44 -9.51
C ARG A 299 19.32 5.97 -10.03
N GLU A 300 18.33 5.90 -9.15
CA GLU A 300 17.02 5.37 -9.49
C GLU A 300 16.35 6.16 -10.65
N PRO A 301 16.20 7.50 -10.58
CA PRO A 301 15.74 8.33 -11.69
C PRO A 301 16.46 8.05 -13.01
N ILE A 302 17.79 7.97 -12.97
CA ILE A 302 18.63 7.75 -14.16
C ILE A 302 18.32 6.38 -14.78
N GLU A 303 18.30 5.32 -13.98
CA GLU A 303 18.05 3.95 -14.44
C GLU A 303 16.65 3.79 -15.04
N TYR A 304 15.62 4.33 -14.39
CA TYR A 304 14.25 4.26 -14.88
C TYR A 304 14.07 5.07 -16.17
N LEU A 305 14.55 6.31 -16.22
CA LEU A 305 14.45 7.12 -17.44
C LEU A 305 15.25 6.52 -18.61
N ALA A 306 16.39 5.89 -18.34
CA ALA A 306 17.17 5.19 -19.36
C ALA A 306 16.44 3.96 -19.89
N THR A 307 15.77 3.22 -18.99
CA THR A 307 14.91 2.07 -19.31
C THR A 307 13.69 2.48 -20.14
N LEU A 308 13.16 3.69 -19.90
CA LEU A 308 12.11 4.31 -20.71
C LEU A 308 12.62 4.89 -22.04
N ASN A 309 13.92 4.85 -22.32
CA ASN A 309 14.58 5.49 -23.46
C ASN A 309 14.41 7.03 -23.53
N ILE A 310 14.14 7.66 -22.38
CA ILE A 310 14.06 9.12 -22.26
C ILE A 310 15.48 9.68 -22.23
N VAL A 311 16.29 9.22 -21.27
CA VAL A 311 17.72 9.56 -21.19
C VAL A 311 18.58 8.47 -21.84
N SER A 312 19.81 8.82 -22.19
CA SER A 312 20.78 7.91 -22.78
C SER A 312 22.17 8.24 -22.26
N GLY A 313 22.98 7.21 -22.03
CA GLY A 313 24.40 7.35 -21.75
C GLY A 313 25.24 7.41 -23.01
N TYR A 314 26.54 7.22 -22.82
CA TYR A 314 27.55 7.32 -23.86
C TYR A 314 27.98 5.92 -24.34
N PRO A 315 28.66 5.81 -25.50
CA PRO A 315 29.09 4.52 -26.05
C PRO A 315 30.05 3.72 -25.15
N ASP A 316 30.66 4.38 -24.16
CA ASP A 316 31.56 3.80 -23.16
C ASP A 316 30.82 3.29 -21.90
N TYR A 317 29.49 3.19 -21.95
CA TYR A 317 28.61 2.73 -20.86
C TYR A 317 28.52 3.66 -19.65
N THR A 318 28.91 4.93 -19.80
CA THR A 318 28.79 5.96 -18.76
C THR A 318 27.55 6.85 -18.95
N PHE A 319 27.14 7.55 -17.90
CA PHE A 319 26.06 8.53 -17.91
C PHE A 319 26.56 9.99 -17.79
N HIS A 320 27.72 10.21 -17.17
CA HIS A 320 28.26 11.50 -16.76
C HIS A 320 27.28 12.34 -15.92
N PRO A 321 26.87 11.86 -14.73
CA PRO A 321 25.78 12.48 -13.96
C PRO A 321 26.05 13.94 -13.57
N GLU A 322 27.30 14.30 -13.26
CA GLU A 322 27.71 15.65 -12.84
C GLU A 322 28.01 16.59 -14.02
N ALA A 323 27.99 16.11 -15.27
CA ALA A 323 28.25 16.96 -16.42
C ALA A 323 27.09 17.93 -16.65
N GLY A 324 27.43 19.16 -17.06
CA GLY A 324 26.45 20.17 -17.42
C GLY A 324 25.68 19.79 -18.69
N VAL A 325 24.36 20.00 -18.67
CA VAL A 325 23.48 19.70 -19.82
C VAL A 325 23.59 20.81 -20.86
N THR A 326 23.79 20.44 -22.11
CA THR A 326 23.80 21.38 -23.25
C THR A 326 22.39 21.72 -23.75
N ARG A 327 22.26 22.85 -24.45
CA ARG A 327 21.00 23.29 -25.08
C ARG A 327 20.41 22.23 -26.02
N ALA A 328 21.25 21.54 -26.79
CA ALA A 328 20.81 20.46 -27.67
C ALA A 328 20.30 19.24 -26.89
N GLU A 329 20.98 18.86 -25.81
CA GLU A 329 20.59 17.74 -24.96
C GLU A 329 19.26 17.98 -24.28
N ILE A 330 19.10 19.09 -23.55
CA ILE A 330 17.86 19.35 -22.83
C ILE A 330 16.68 19.47 -23.80
N THR A 331 16.85 20.12 -24.96
CA THR A 331 15.80 20.22 -25.98
C THR A 331 15.43 18.83 -26.49
N SER A 332 16.40 17.99 -26.81
CA SER A 332 16.13 16.63 -27.30
C SER A 332 15.44 15.76 -26.24
N LEU A 333 15.82 15.88 -24.97
CA LEU A 333 15.18 15.15 -23.87
C LEU A 333 13.73 15.57 -23.66
N LEU A 334 13.47 16.88 -23.69
CA LEU A 334 12.13 17.43 -23.54
C LEU A 334 11.22 17.13 -24.74
N GLU A 335 11.77 17.04 -25.95
CA GLU A 335 11.04 16.59 -27.14
C GLU A 335 10.67 15.10 -27.06
N LYS A 336 11.62 14.26 -26.57
CA LYS A 336 11.39 12.83 -26.36
C LYS A 336 10.34 12.57 -25.27
N ILE A 337 10.39 13.30 -24.15
CA ILE A 337 9.49 13.04 -23.01
C ILE A 337 8.03 13.35 -23.34
N ILE A 338 7.78 14.32 -24.23
CA ILE A 338 6.43 14.61 -24.74
C ILE A 338 6.05 13.77 -25.97
N GLY A 339 6.89 12.79 -26.36
CA GLY A 339 6.61 11.84 -27.43
C GLY A 339 6.71 12.42 -28.85
N THR A 340 7.52 13.46 -29.08
CA THR A 340 7.67 14.03 -30.43
C THR A 340 8.44 13.08 -31.34
N PRO A 341 7.87 12.67 -32.49
CA PRO A 341 8.54 11.79 -33.43
C PRO A 341 9.71 12.50 -34.11
N LYS A 342 10.77 11.75 -34.44
CA LYS A 342 11.84 12.28 -35.29
C LYS A 342 11.29 12.54 -36.69
N MET A 343 11.61 13.71 -37.22
CA MET A 343 11.26 14.12 -38.58
C MET A 343 12.52 14.28 -39.41
N GLN A 344 12.39 14.06 -40.72
CA GLN A 344 13.43 14.45 -41.66
C GLN A 344 13.60 15.97 -41.63
N VAL A 345 14.85 16.42 -41.64
CA VAL A 345 15.20 17.84 -41.68
C VAL A 345 15.94 18.06 -42.99
N ASP A 346 15.32 18.82 -43.89
CA ASP A 346 15.89 19.11 -45.20
C ASP A 346 16.75 20.39 -45.16
N ASP A 347 16.35 21.38 -44.35
CA ASP A 347 17.05 22.66 -44.17
C ASP A 347 17.57 22.85 -42.73
N ALA A 348 18.70 23.55 -42.60
CA ALA A 348 19.31 23.84 -41.31
C ALA A 348 18.37 24.73 -40.46
N PRO A 349 17.91 24.28 -39.26
CA PRO A 349 17.02 25.10 -38.43
C PRO A 349 17.71 26.35 -37.86
N PHE A 350 19.04 26.31 -37.74
CA PHE A 350 19.90 27.43 -37.30
C PHE A 350 21.24 27.35 -38.03
N VAL A 351 21.96 28.48 -38.10
CA VAL A 351 23.25 28.58 -38.82
C VAL A 351 24.30 27.57 -38.32
N ASP A 352 24.28 27.25 -37.03
CA ASP A 352 25.19 26.33 -36.36
C ASP A 352 24.57 24.94 -36.08
N VAL A 353 23.43 24.62 -36.68
CA VAL A 353 22.75 23.32 -36.57
C VAL A 353 22.50 22.78 -37.98
N PRO A 354 23.46 22.02 -38.56
CA PRO A 354 23.27 21.44 -39.88
C PRO A 354 22.16 20.37 -39.87
N PRO A 355 21.52 20.05 -41.02
CA PRO A 355 20.40 19.10 -41.08
C PRO A 355 20.74 17.70 -40.56
N ASN A 356 22.00 17.28 -40.68
CA ASN A 356 22.51 15.99 -40.22
C ASN A 356 22.97 16.01 -38.74
N PHE A 357 22.84 17.12 -38.03
CA PHE A 357 23.15 17.18 -36.60
C PHE A 357 22.20 16.25 -35.83
N TRP A 358 22.72 15.49 -34.87
CA TRP A 358 21.95 14.43 -34.17
C TRP A 358 20.66 14.93 -33.50
N ALA A 359 20.64 16.21 -33.10
CA ALA A 359 19.50 16.88 -32.48
C ALA A 359 18.71 17.78 -33.45
N ALA A 360 19.08 17.87 -34.74
CA ALA A 360 18.47 18.82 -35.68
C ALA A 360 16.94 18.68 -35.74
N SER A 361 16.43 17.44 -35.78
CA SER A 361 14.98 17.18 -35.83
C SER A 361 14.24 17.71 -34.59
N TYR A 362 14.83 17.51 -33.41
CA TYR A 362 14.25 17.93 -32.14
C TYR A 362 14.35 19.45 -31.97
N ILE A 363 15.50 20.03 -32.29
CA ILE A 363 15.71 21.48 -32.24
C ILE A 363 14.76 22.19 -33.20
N LYS A 364 14.60 21.67 -34.43
CA LYS A 364 13.66 22.21 -35.41
C LYS A 364 12.23 22.15 -34.89
N SER A 365 11.77 20.99 -34.41
CA SER A 365 10.40 20.84 -33.89
C SER A 365 10.13 21.75 -32.69
N ALA A 366 11.11 21.86 -31.79
CA ALA A 366 11.04 22.76 -30.64
C ALA A 366 10.95 24.23 -31.06
N ALA A 367 11.71 24.63 -32.08
CA ALA A 367 11.72 26.00 -32.60
C ALA A 367 10.41 26.34 -33.34
N ASP A 368 9.92 25.44 -34.19
CA ASP A 368 8.67 25.61 -34.95
C ASP A 368 7.46 25.74 -34.01
N ARG A 369 7.49 25.07 -32.86
CA ARG A 369 6.46 25.18 -31.80
C ARG A 369 6.71 26.32 -30.81
N GLY A 370 7.79 27.09 -31.00
CA GLY A 370 8.16 28.21 -30.14
C GLY A 370 8.59 27.81 -28.73
N PHE A 371 8.93 26.54 -28.47
CA PHE A 371 9.45 26.09 -27.18
C PHE A 371 10.84 26.67 -26.92
N VAL A 372 11.70 26.65 -27.93
CA VAL A 372 13.04 27.24 -27.90
C VAL A 372 13.17 28.36 -28.92
N LYS A 373 14.15 29.24 -28.71
CA LYS A 373 14.48 30.32 -29.64
C LYS A 373 16.00 30.39 -29.83
N GLY A 374 16.43 30.68 -31.05
CA GLY A 374 17.82 31.02 -31.36
C GLY A 374 18.20 32.44 -30.93
N TYR A 375 19.47 32.74 -31.06
CA TYR A 375 20.04 34.06 -30.83
C TYR A 375 19.82 34.97 -32.04
N LEU A 376 20.02 36.28 -31.85
CA LEU A 376 19.83 37.30 -32.90
C LEU A 376 20.79 37.13 -34.08
N ASP A 377 21.93 36.46 -33.86
CA ASP A 377 22.93 36.12 -34.88
C ASP A 377 22.53 34.89 -35.74
N GLY A 378 21.34 34.32 -35.52
CA GLY A 378 20.85 33.15 -36.25
C GLY A 378 21.36 31.80 -35.72
N THR A 379 22.12 31.80 -34.61
CA THR A 379 22.64 30.58 -33.99
C THR A 379 21.71 30.01 -32.92
N PHE A 380 21.83 28.72 -32.62
CA PHE A 380 21.19 28.04 -31.48
C PHE A 380 22.14 27.83 -30.30
N LYS A 381 23.45 27.72 -30.57
CA LYS A 381 24.52 27.36 -29.65
C LYS A 381 24.27 25.98 -29.01
N PRO A 382 24.18 24.89 -29.82
CA PRO A 382 23.74 23.58 -29.35
C PRO A 382 24.61 23.01 -28.22
N ASN A 383 25.91 23.30 -28.23
CA ASN A 383 26.87 22.81 -27.24
C ASN A 383 27.04 23.72 -26.02
N LYS A 384 26.33 24.85 -25.95
CA LYS A 384 26.37 25.72 -24.77
C LYS A 384 25.60 25.03 -23.63
N THR A 385 26.20 24.95 -22.46
CA THR A 385 25.52 24.47 -21.24
C THR A 385 24.43 25.45 -20.81
N VAL A 386 23.32 24.91 -20.29
CA VAL A 386 22.21 25.72 -19.74
C VAL A 386 22.36 25.90 -18.23
N SER A 387 21.96 27.07 -17.73
CA SER A 387 21.88 27.28 -16.28
C SER A 387 20.69 26.52 -15.67
N ARG A 388 20.68 26.35 -14.34
CA ARG A 388 19.58 25.71 -13.62
C ARG A 388 18.28 26.46 -13.84
N ALA A 389 18.30 27.79 -13.80
CA ALA A 389 17.14 28.62 -14.09
C ALA A 389 16.64 28.43 -15.53
N GLU A 390 17.53 28.45 -16.54
CA GLU A 390 17.16 28.23 -17.93
C GLU A 390 16.53 26.84 -18.15
N ALA A 391 17.11 25.80 -17.54
CA ALA A 391 16.62 24.44 -17.65
C ALA A 391 15.23 24.26 -17.01
N VAL A 392 15.01 24.81 -15.81
CA VAL A 392 13.71 24.73 -15.12
C VAL A 392 12.62 25.47 -15.90
N THR A 393 12.89 26.67 -16.42
CA THR A 393 11.94 27.39 -17.28
C THR A 393 11.54 26.57 -18.50
N LEU A 394 12.50 25.89 -19.15
CA LEU A 394 12.19 25.01 -20.27
C LEU A 394 11.32 23.82 -19.83
N VAL A 395 11.66 23.15 -18.72
CA VAL A 395 10.86 22.03 -18.20
C VAL A 395 9.43 22.48 -17.93
N VAL A 396 9.22 23.55 -17.17
CA VAL A 396 7.88 24.09 -16.84
C VAL A 396 7.06 24.35 -18.09
N LYS A 397 7.69 24.96 -19.11
CA LYS A 397 7.05 25.25 -20.40
C LYS A 397 6.65 23.98 -21.16
N TYR A 398 7.55 22.99 -21.24
CA TYR A 398 7.27 21.72 -21.92
C TYR A 398 6.23 20.87 -21.19
N LEU A 399 6.21 20.94 -19.86
CA LEU A 399 5.19 20.30 -19.05
C LEU A 399 3.84 21.04 -19.12
N GLY A 400 3.80 22.28 -19.66
CA GLY A 400 2.58 23.08 -19.74
C GLY A 400 1.94 23.26 -18.37
N LEU A 401 2.75 23.58 -17.36
CA LEU A 401 2.25 23.83 -16.01
C LEU A 401 1.66 25.23 -15.92
N ASP A 402 0.57 25.35 -15.18
CA ASP A 402 -0.06 26.65 -14.90
C ASP A 402 0.87 27.48 -14.03
N ALA A 403 1.19 28.67 -14.50
CA ALA A 403 2.22 29.48 -13.88
C ALA A 403 1.75 30.02 -12.53
N SER A 404 2.45 29.64 -11.45
CA SER A 404 2.13 30.01 -10.08
C SER A 404 2.32 31.50 -9.80
N ARG A 405 1.67 31.98 -8.73
CA ARG A 405 1.90 33.33 -8.20
C ARG A 405 3.11 33.28 -7.27
N VAL A 406 4.05 34.20 -7.45
CA VAL A 406 5.17 34.36 -6.53
C VAL A 406 4.69 35.19 -5.33
N LEU A 407 4.24 34.52 -4.27
CA LEU A 407 3.84 35.17 -3.02
C LEU A 407 5.07 35.49 -2.15
N GLU A 408 6.06 34.61 -2.19
CA GLU A 408 7.33 34.73 -1.47
C GLU A 408 8.48 34.24 -2.38
N PRO A 409 9.73 34.66 -2.12
CA PRO A 409 10.90 34.11 -2.82
C PRO A 409 10.91 32.57 -2.75
N PRO A 410 10.99 31.85 -3.91
CA PRO A 410 10.92 30.39 -3.90
C PRO A 410 12.13 29.73 -3.22
N PHE A 411 13.27 30.42 -3.20
CA PHE A 411 14.51 30.01 -2.52
C PHE A 411 15.20 31.25 -1.94
N PRO A 412 16.08 31.10 -0.93
CA PRO A 412 16.80 32.23 -0.32
C PRO A 412 17.59 33.08 -1.33
N ASP A 413 18.18 32.43 -2.34
CA ASP A 413 19.00 33.03 -3.37
C ASP A 413 18.24 33.38 -4.67
N VAL A 414 16.91 33.21 -4.69
CA VAL A 414 16.05 33.56 -5.82
C VAL A 414 15.03 34.62 -5.40
N PRO A 415 15.36 35.92 -5.53
CA PRO A 415 14.41 37.00 -5.22
C PRO A 415 13.14 36.90 -6.08
N GLY A 416 11.99 37.32 -5.55
CA GLY A 416 10.72 37.26 -6.31
C GLY A 416 10.69 38.07 -7.62
N ARG A 417 11.62 39.03 -7.80
CA ARG A 417 11.82 39.79 -9.05
C ARG A 417 12.76 39.12 -10.06
N PHE A 418 13.37 38.00 -9.70
CA PHE A 418 14.25 37.26 -10.60
C PHE A 418 13.44 36.79 -11.81
N TRP A 419 14.01 36.86 -13.00
CA TRP A 419 13.27 36.66 -14.26
C TRP A 419 12.61 35.29 -14.36
N ALA A 420 13.22 34.25 -13.75
CA ALA A 420 12.70 32.89 -13.71
C ALA A 420 11.94 32.57 -12.40
N ALA A 421 11.77 33.53 -11.47
CA ALA A 421 11.19 33.27 -10.15
C ALA A 421 9.82 32.57 -10.27
N LYS A 422 9.01 33.00 -11.24
CA LYS A 422 7.68 32.41 -11.49
C LYS A 422 7.75 30.93 -11.88
N ASP A 423 8.63 30.58 -12.81
CA ASP A 423 8.78 29.18 -13.27
C ASP A 423 9.41 28.32 -12.18
N ILE A 424 10.38 28.86 -11.43
CA ILE A 424 11.01 28.17 -10.30
C ILE A 424 9.97 27.88 -9.21
N THR A 425 9.12 28.84 -8.85
CA THR A 425 7.99 28.62 -7.93
C THR A 425 7.06 27.53 -8.47
N THR A 426 6.71 27.59 -9.76
CA THR A 426 5.82 26.60 -10.40
C THR A 426 6.41 25.18 -10.33
N ALA A 427 7.70 25.03 -10.65
CA ALA A 427 8.39 23.75 -10.58
C ALA A 427 8.50 23.21 -9.14
N LYS A 428 8.75 24.10 -8.16
CA LYS A 428 8.80 23.74 -6.74
C LYS A 428 7.44 23.24 -6.24
N GLU A 429 6.36 23.96 -6.53
CA GLU A 429 5.00 23.57 -6.14
C GLU A 429 4.54 22.28 -6.82
N ALA A 430 4.99 22.03 -8.06
CA ALA A 430 4.77 20.78 -8.78
C ALA A 430 5.61 19.60 -8.24
N GLY A 431 6.45 19.81 -7.21
CA GLY A 431 7.29 18.79 -6.60
C GLY A 431 8.52 18.38 -7.42
N LEU A 432 8.87 19.13 -8.48
CA LEU A 432 9.98 18.79 -9.37
C LEU A 432 11.36 19.08 -8.76
N LEU A 433 11.42 19.93 -7.73
CA LEU A 433 12.66 20.42 -7.12
C LEU A 433 12.88 19.87 -5.70
N GLY A 434 12.29 18.71 -5.37
CA GLY A 434 12.39 18.11 -4.03
C GLY A 434 13.83 17.81 -3.59
N PHE A 435 14.72 17.49 -4.52
CA PHE A 435 16.14 17.25 -4.24
C PHE A 435 16.90 18.50 -3.74
N LEU A 436 16.30 19.69 -3.82
CA LEU A 436 16.85 20.94 -3.30
C LEU A 436 16.25 21.34 -1.94
N GLU A 437 15.48 20.47 -1.28
CA GLU A 437 14.92 20.76 0.04
C GLU A 437 16.03 21.06 1.06
N GLY A 438 15.98 22.24 1.68
CA GLY A 438 17.01 22.72 2.61
C GLY A 438 18.28 23.30 1.96
N HIS A 439 18.32 23.44 0.63
CA HIS A 439 19.45 23.97 -0.13
C HIS A 439 19.08 25.18 -1.01
N ASP A 440 20.08 25.95 -1.41
CA ASP A 440 19.94 27.07 -2.36
C ASP A 440 19.66 26.58 -3.79
N PHE A 441 19.01 27.41 -4.60
CA PHE A 441 18.67 27.06 -5.98
C PHE A 441 19.81 27.27 -6.97
N GLU A 442 20.79 28.12 -6.68
CA GLU A 442 21.94 28.44 -7.51
C GLU A 442 21.57 28.71 -8.99
N PRO A 443 20.78 29.75 -9.29
CA PRO A 443 20.10 29.91 -10.58
C PRO A 443 21.03 29.99 -11.80
N ASP A 444 22.26 30.47 -11.62
CA ASP A 444 23.26 30.64 -12.68
C ASP A 444 24.20 29.43 -12.82
N ARG A 445 24.17 28.47 -11.89
CA ARG A 445 24.97 27.24 -12.01
C ARG A 445 24.49 26.41 -13.19
N ALA A 446 25.41 25.71 -13.86
CA ALA A 446 25.02 24.72 -14.85
C ALA A 446 24.09 23.64 -14.23
N MET A 447 23.02 23.31 -14.95
CA MET A 447 22.17 22.16 -14.62
C MET A 447 22.94 20.88 -14.93
N THR A 448 23.08 19.97 -13.96
CA THR A 448 23.72 18.67 -14.20
C THR A 448 22.74 17.67 -14.83
N ARG A 449 23.29 16.61 -15.44
CA ARG A 449 22.49 15.51 -16.02
C ARG A 449 21.70 14.75 -14.95
N ALA A 450 22.25 14.58 -13.76
CA ALA A 450 21.57 13.96 -12.62
C ALA A 450 20.38 14.79 -12.12
N GLU A 451 20.55 16.10 -11.94
CA GLU A 451 19.46 17.00 -11.54
C GLU A 451 18.33 17.02 -12.57
N LEU A 452 18.68 17.08 -13.86
CA LEU A 452 17.68 17.01 -14.91
C LEU A 452 16.95 15.66 -14.91
N ALA A 453 17.66 14.54 -14.70
CA ALA A 453 17.04 13.23 -14.59
C ALA A 453 16.05 13.15 -13.42
N GLU A 454 16.39 13.70 -12.25
CA GLU A 454 15.48 13.77 -11.11
C GLU A 454 14.21 14.57 -11.46
N ILE A 455 14.38 15.79 -12.00
CA ILE A 455 13.25 16.65 -12.42
C ILE A 455 12.34 15.92 -13.41
N LEU A 456 12.93 15.28 -14.43
CA LEU A 456 12.17 14.58 -15.46
C LEU A 456 11.46 13.34 -14.90
N ALA A 457 12.06 12.61 -13.96
CA ALA A 457 11.45 11.45 -13.31
C ALA A 457 10.19 11.82 -12.51
N GLN A 458 10.14 13.02 -11.92
CA GLN A 458 8.96 13.54 -11.23
C GLN A 458 7.89 14.14 -12.16
N SER A 459 8.19 14.29 -13.45
CA SER A 459 7.24 14.89 -14.40
C SER A 459 5.99 14.04 -14.60
N LYS A 460 4.87 14.71 -14.96
CA LYS A 460 3.60 14.04 -15.29
C LYS A 460 3.67 13.05 -16.47
N PHE A 461 4.75 13.10 -17.26
CA PHE A 461 4.95 12.20 -18.38
C PHE A 461 5.72 10.93 -18.00
N ALA A 462 6.79 11.07 -17.19
CA ALA A 462 7.61 9.93 -16.80
C ALA A 462 7.09 9.22 -15.55
N LYS A 463 6.65 9.97 -14.53
CA LYS A 463 6.27 9.42 -13.22
C LYS A 463 5.25 8.26 -13.33
N PRO A 464 4.16 8.37 -14.12
CA PRO A 464 3.21 7.26 -14.26
C PRO A 464 3.83 6.02 -14.90
N GLN A 465 4.74 6.19 -15.86
CA GLN A 465 5.43 5.07 -16.52
C GLN A 465 6.46 4.41 -15.58
N ILE A 466 7.13 5.20 -14.73
CA ILE A 466 8.02 4.68 -13.70
C ILE A 466 7.21 3.89 -12.67
N ASP A 467 6.08 4.43 -12.23
CA ASP A 467 5.18 3.79 -11.27
C ASP A 467 4.59 2.50 -11.85
N GLU A 468 4.33 2.41 -13.16
CA GLU A 468 3.91 1.18 -13.85
C GLU A 468 5.00 0.10 -13.85
N ILE A 469 6.27 0.48 -13.95
CA ILE A 469 7.37 -0.50 -13.83
C ILE A 469 7.52 -0.97 -12.38
N LYS A 470 7.33 -0.06 -11.42
CA LYS A 470 7.48 -0.31 -9.98
C LYS A 470 6.34 -1.11 -9.36
N ASN A 471 5.10 -0.88 -9.78
CA ASN A 471 3.87 -1.51 -9.27
C ASN A 471 3.45 -2.70 -10.13
#